data_AF-A0A2H0H4H7-F1
#
_entry.id   AF-A0A2H0H4H7-F1
#
_cell.length_a   1.000
_cell.length_b   1.000
_cell.length_c   1.000
_cell.angle_alpha   90.00
_cell.angle_beta   90.00
_cell.angle_gamma   90.00
#
_symmetry.space_group_name_H-M   'P 1'
#
loop_
_entity.id
_entity.type
_entity.pdbx_description
1 polymer ?
#
loop_
_entity_poly.entity_id
_entity_poly.type
_entity_poly.pdbx_seq_one_letter_code
_entity_poly.pdbx_strand_id
1 'polypeptide(L)'
;MKLKNALPISAILLVGLMSSCEKNMENKSFDQLSNSETKTTFQPQQVVHLGVAGDFVILSKAGITDVYMSAITGDVGSSPITGAAILVTCDEVVGTIYSVDAAGPLPCTVTNATRLTTAVGDMQTAYTDAAGRSNPDFLNLGAGNIGGKTLTPGLYKWSTDLLLPTDVIISGNSTDVWIFQVAGTINMSSAVRITLTGGALAKNIFWVAAGAVTLGTTSHFEGNILGQTGINMQIGATINGRMLAQTAVTLQMNTVTQPE
;
A
#
# COMPACT_ATOMS: atom_id res chain seq x y z
N MET A 1 -31.36 62.67 -5.67
CA MET A 1 -31.10 62.28 -7.08
C MET A 1 -31.39 60.78 -7.16
N LYS A 2 -32.65 60.44 -7.46
CA LYS A 2 -33.11 59.80 -8.72
C LYS A 2 -32.57 58.38 -8.91
N LEU A 3 -33.35 57.34 -9.24
CA LEU A 3 -34.80 57.12 -9.25
C LEU A 3 -35.00 55.60 -9.46
N LYS A 4 -36.13 55.09 -8.95
CA LYS A 4 -36.78 53.77 -9.10
C LYS A 4 -36.91 53.25 -10.55
N ASN A 5 -37.18 51.94 -10.70
CA ASN A 5 -38.37 51.32 -11.37
C ASN A 5 -38.01 49.89 -11.86
N ALA A 6 -38.61 48.78 -11.42
CA ALA A 6 -40.01 48.32 -11.41
C ALA A 6 -40.60 48.07 -12.82
N LEU A 7 -41.04 46.82 -13.04
CA LEU A 7 -41.62 46.22 -14.27
C LEU A 7 -42.79 47.01 -14.88
N PRO A 8 -43.18 46.64 -16.12
CA PRO A 8 -44.59 46.35 -16.34
C PRO A 8 -44.88 45.02 -17.07
N ILE A 9 -46.07 44.54 -16.74
CA ILE A 9 -46.80 43.40 -17.25
C ILE A 9 -47.40 43.74 -18.63
N SER A 10 -47.44 42.78 -19.55
CA SER A 10 -48.38 42.83 -20.68
C SER A 10 -48.97 41.45 -20.92
N ALA A 11 -50.27 41.37 -20.66
CA ALA A 11 -51.15 40.29 -21.06
C ALA A 11 -51.76 40.65 -22.42
N ILE A 12 -51.73 39.72 -23.38
CA ILE A 12 -52.65 39.72 -24.52
C ILE A 12 -53.22 38.30 -24.66
N LEU A 13 -54.54 38.29 -24.70
CA LEU A 13 -55.49 37.19 -24.71
C LEU A 13 -56.25 37.29 -26.04
N LEU A 14 -56.38 36.20 -26.80
CA LEU A 14 -57.45 35.90 -27.80
C LEU A 14 -57.16 34.49 -28.39
N VAL A 15 -57.85 33.40 -28.03
CA VAL A 15 -59.21 32.94 -28.46
C VAL A 15 -59.29 32.77 -29.98
N GLY A 16 -59.11 31.56 -30.53
CA GLY A 16 -60.14 30.53 -30.82
C GLY A 16 -59.88 30.00 -32.27
N LEU A 17 -60.31 28.84 -32.78
CA LEU A 17 -61.30 27.83 -32.38
C LEU A 17 -61.23 26.64 -33.40
N MET A 18 -61.47 25.43 -32.89
CA MET A 18 -62.23 24.29 -33.46
C MET A 18 -61.63 23.24 -34.43
N SER A 19 -62.07 22.01 -34.12
CA SER A 19 -62.25 20.79 -34.93
C SER A 19 -61.07 19.80 -34.88
N SER A 20 -61.18 18.54 -34.45
CA SER A 20 -62.33 17.64 -34.24
C SER A 20 -61.92 16.42 -33.38
N CYS A 21 -62.93 15.79 -32.76
CA CYS A 21 -63.11 14.47 -32.13
C CYS A 21 -62.10 13.33 -32.50
N GLU A 22 -61.85 12.27 -31.71
CA GLU A 22 -62.58 11.66 -30.61
C GLU A 22 -61.71 10.67 -29.79
N LYS A 23 -62.01 10.59 -28.48
CA LYS A 23 -61.93 9.48 -27.49
C LYS A 23 -60.98 8.28 -27.73
N ASN A 24 -60.14 8.01 -26.71
CA ASN A 24 -60.32 6.84 -25.85
C ASN A 24 -59.61 7.01 -24.50
N MET A 25 -60.33 6.68 -23.42
CA MET A 25 -59.82 6.60 -22.04
C MET A 25 -59.23 5.21 -21.82
N GLU A 26 -58.06 5.10 -21.18
CA GLU A 26 -57.83 4.13 -20.10
C GLU A 26 -56.56 4.43 -19.28
N ASN A 27 -56.81 4.87 -18.04
CA ASN A 27 -56.18 4.60 -16.75
C ASN A 27 -54.74 4.03 -16.60
N LYS A 28 -54.02 4.66 -15.64
CA LYS A 28 -52.99 4.14 -14.69
C LYS A 28 -51.59 3.80 -15.21
N SER A 29 -50.59 4.59 -14.79
CA SER A 29 -49.69 4.25 -13.67
C SER A 29 -48.59 5.33 -13.52
N PHE A 30 -48.25 5.66 -12.27
CA PHE A 30 -46.98 6.28 -11.90
C PHE A 30 -45.82 5.27 -12.03
N ASP A 31 -44.58 5.77 -11.94
CA ASP A 31 -43.27 5.09 -12.00
C ASP A 31 -42.65 5.08 -13.40
N GLN A 32 -41.41 5.54 -13.65
CA GLN A 32 -40.21 5.41 -12.82
C GLN A 32 -39.20 6.51 -13.23
N LEU A 33 -38.69 7.26 -12.24
CA LEU A 33 -37.41 7.95 -12.36
C LEU A 33 -36.34 6.88 -12.61
N SER A 34 -35.64 6.96 -13.74
CA SER A 34 -34.50 6.11 -14.03
C SER A 34 -33.39 6.41 -13.01
N ASN A 35 -33.29 5.59 -11.98
CA ASN A 35 -32.09 5.50 -11.16
C ASN A 35 -30.94 5.10 -12.08
N SER A 36 -30.11 6.08 -12.46
CA SER A 36 -28.76 5.81 -12.94
C SER A 36 -27.95 5.36 -11.74
N GLU A 37 -28.11 4.09 -11.34
CA GLU A 37 -27.15 3.42 -10.48
C GLU A 37 -25.83 3.36 -11.25
N THR A 38 -24.91 4.26 -10.93
CA THR A 38 -23.51 4.13 -11.29
C THR A 38 -23.00 2.85 -10.64
N LYS A 39 -23.06 1.75 -11.40
CA LYS A 39 -22.33 0.53 -11.13
C LYS A 39 -20.85 0.90 -11.11
N THR A 40 -20.28 1.13 -9.93
CA THR A 40 -18.84 1.28 -9.75
C THR A 40 -18.22 -0.02 -10.23
N THR A 41 -17.65 -0.02 -11.43
CA THR A 41 -16.91 -1.17 -11.96
C THR A 41 -15.67 -1.34 -11.10
N PHE A 42 -15.63 -2.41 -10.29
CA PHE A 42 -14.42 -2.87 -9.64
C PHE A 42 -13.34 -3.09 -10.72
N GLN A 43 -12.31 -2.27 -10.72
CA GLN A 43 -11.15 -2.44 -11.58
C GLN A 43 -10.08 -3.16 -10.74
N PRO A 44 -9.61 -4.34 -11.15
CA PRO A 44 -8.59 -5.05 -10.40
C PRO A 44 -7.31 -4.21 -10.36
N GLN A 45 -6.73 -4.07 -9.17
CA GLN A 45 -5.53 -3.26 -8.99
C GLN A 45 -4.35 -3.89 -9.74
N GLN A 46 -3.62 -3.09 -10.51
CA GLN A 46 -2.39 -3.54 -11.13
C GLN A 46 -1.28 -3.72 -10.09
N VAL A 47 -0.46 -4.75 -10.27
CA VAL A 47 0.71 -5.00 -9.41
C VAL A 47 1.66 -3.79 -9.41
N VAL A 48 2.38 -3.57 -8.31
CA VAL A 48 3.47 -2.59 -8.26
C VAL A 48 4.73 -3.26 -8.79
N HIS A 49 5.36 -2.69 -9.82
CA HIS A 49 6.59 -3.23 -10.38
C HIS A 49 7.78 -2.83 -9.51
N LEU A 50 8.41 -3.81 -8.87
CA LEU A 50 9.58 -3.58 -8.00
C LEU A 50 10.91 -3.49 -8.77
N GLY A 51 10.94 -3.83 -10.06
CA GLY A 51 12.18 -3.92 -10.82
C GLY A 51 13.23 -4.79 -10.12
N VAL A 52 14.49 -4.35 -10.14
CA VAL A 52 15.60 -5.03 -9.45
C VAL A 52 15.44 -5.01 -7.92
N ALA A 53 14.68 -4.07 -7.35
CA ALA A 53 14.39 -4.10 -5.92
C ALA A 53 13.60 -5.35 -5.50
N GLY A 54 12.86 -5.97 -6.43
CA GLY A 54 12.12 -7.21 -6.20
C GLY A 54 13.00 -8.43 -5.92
N ASP A 55 14.29 -8.36 -6.26
CA ASP A 55 15.25 -9.44 -5.98
C ASP A 55 15.72 -9.43 -4.51
N PHE A 56 15.55 -8.31 -3.81
CA PHE A 56 16.01 -8.13 -2.43
C PHE A 56 14.89 -8.41 -1.43
N VAL A 57 15.23 -9.11 -0.36
CA VAL A 57 14.37 -9.25 0.83
C VAL A 57 14.52 -8.04 1.76
N ILE A 58 15.72 -7.46 1.83
CA ILE A 58 15.98 -6.20 2.54
C ILE A 58 16.80 -5.28 1.64
N LEU A 59 16.28 -4.09 1.35
CA LEU A 59 17.00 -3.03 0.64
C LEU A 59 16.84 -1.72 1.39
N SER A 60 17.95 -1.04 1.69
CA SER A 60 17.92 0.25 2.37
C SER A 60 18.85 1.29 1.74
N LYS A 61 18.76 2.55 2.19
CA LYS A 61 19.68 3.62 1.76
C LYS A 61 20.68 4.07 2.80
N ALA A 62 20.37 3.85 4.07
CA ALA A 62 21.08 4.37 5.22
C ALA A 62 21.49 3.28 6.23
N GLY A 63 21.57 2.03 5.78
CA GLY A 63 22.11 0.92 6.57
C GLY A 63 21.05 -0.08 7.04
N ILE A 64 21.55 -1.19 7.56
CA ILE A 64 20.78 -2.30 8.10
C ILE A 64 21.41 -2.63 9.44
N THR A 65 20.69 -2.43 10.55
CA THR A 65 21.19 -2.78 11.89
C THR A 65 20.50 -4.03 12.40
N ASP A 66 21.20 -4.85 13.15
CA ASP A 66 20.64 -6.07 13.71
C ASP A 66 21.08 -6.30 15.17
N VAL A 67 20.20 -6.92 15.95
CA VAL A 67 20.53 -7.59 17.22
C VAL A 67 20.47 -9.10 16.96
N TYR A 68 21.65 -9.71 16.96
CA TYR A 68 21.88 -11.10 16.61
C TYR A 68 21.10 -12.09 17.52
N MET A 69 20.54 -13.20 17.03
CA MET A 69 20.61 -13.73 15.66
C MET A 69 19.27 -13.59 14.91
N SER A 70 19.27 -12.92 13.77
CA SER A 70 18.21 -12.95 12.77
C SER A 70 18.38 -14.09 11.75
N ALA A 71 17.31 -14.46 11.05
CA ALA A 71 17.30 -15.45 9.98
C ALA A 71 16.64 -14.82 8.73
N ILE A 72 17.45 -14.55 7.71
CA ILE A 72 17.07 -13.80 6.53
C ILE A 72 17.22 -14.72 5.30
N THR A 73 16.15 -14.90 4.55
CA THR A 73 16.14 -15.70 3.30
C THR A 73 15.85 -14.79 2.12
N GLY A 74 16.87 -14.56 1.30
CA GLY A 74 16.88 -13.64 0.16
C GLY A 74 18.06 -12.66 0.20
N ASP A 75 18.23 -11.92 -0.89
CA ASP A 75 19.35 -10.97 -1.03
C ASP A 75 19.14 -9.71 -0.17
N VAL A 76 20.22 -9.19 0.40
CA VAL A 76 20.22 -7.94 1.19
C VAL A 76 21.16 -6.91 0.60
N GLY A 77 20.83 -5.63 0.75
CA GLY A 77 21.68 -4.57 0.23
C GLY A 77 21.38 -3.19 0.82
N SER A 78 22.39 -2.32 0.78
CA SER A 78 22.23 -0.92 1.18
C SER A 78 23.03 -0.01 0.26
N SER A 79 22.42 1.09 -0.22
CA SER A 79 23.05 2.06 -1.12
C SER A 79 22.35 3.42 -1.08
N PRO A 80 23.05 4.56 -1.04
CA PRO A 80 24.46 4.73 -1.41
C PRO A 80 25.45 4.67 -0.25
N ILE A 81 24.99 4.40 0.97
CA ILE A 81 25.87 4.30 2.15
C ILE A 81 26.89 3.15 2.00
N THR A 82 28.05 3.31 2.61
CA THR A 82 29.10 2.27 2.70
C THR A 82 28.56 0.95 3.24
N GLY A 83 29.12 -0.17 2.79
CA GLY A 83 28.75 -1.50 3.32
C GLY A 83 29.05 -1.67 4.80
N ALA A 84 29.91 -0.83 5.40
CA ALA A 84 30.14 -0.80 6.84
C ALA A 84 28.86 -0.53 7.66
N ALA A 85 27.80 0.00 7.05
CA ALA A 85 26.50 0.21 7.68
C ALA A 85 25.54 -1.00 7.57
N ILE A 86 26.00 -2.12 7.01
CA ILE A 86 25.28 -3.40 6.98
C ILE A 86 25.80 -4.26 8.13
N LEU A 87 25.02 -4.36 9.20
CA LEU A 87 25.41 -4.96 10.48
C LEU A 87 24.76 -6.33 10.74
N VAL A 88 24.30 -7.02 9.70
CA VAL A 88 23.99 -8.45 9.75
C VAL A 88 25.27 -9.26 9.51
N THR A 89 25.34 -10.48 10.02
CA THR A 89 26.45 -11.40 9.77
C THR A 89 26.15 -12.36 8.62
N CYS A 90 27.19 -13.00 8.07
CA CYS A 90 27.07 -13.87 6.91
C CYS A 90 26.18 -15.11 7.15
N ASP A 91 26.14 -15.60 8.38
CA ASP A 91 25.36 -16.77 8.79
C ASP A 91 23.88 -16.46 9.05
N GLU A 92 23.51 -15.19 9.16
CA GLU A 92 22.12 -14.76 9.25
C GLU A 92 21.43 -14.71 7.89
N VAL A 93 22.19 -14.69 6.79
CA VAL A 93 21.67 -14.46 5.43
C VAL A 93 21.84 -15.70 4.55
N VAL A 94 20.72 -16.34 4.22
CA VAL A 94 20.62 -17.31 3.13
C VAL A 94 20.31 -16.54 1.84
N GLY A 95 21.36 -16.02 1.22
CA GLY A 95 21.30 -15.13 0.06
C GLY A 95 22.65 -14.42 -0.15
N THR A 96 22.63 -13.32 -0.88
CA THR A 96 23.83 -12.49 -1.12
C THR A 96 23.71 -11.15 -0.38
N ILE A 97 24.78 -10.77 0.33
CA ILE A 97 24.92 -9.44 0.91
C ILE A 97 25.62 -8.54 -0.11
N TYR A 98 24.93 -7.53 -0.63
CA TYR A 98 25.49 -6.57 -1.58
C TYR A 98 25.92 -5.27 -0.90
N SER A 99 27.11 -4.80 -1.24
CA SER A 99 27.66 -3.49 -0.83
C SER A 99 28.03 -2.63 -2.04
N VAL A 100 28.06 -1.30 -1.84
CA VAL A 100 28.55 -0.34 -2.82
C VAL A 100 30.07 -0.25 -2.88
N ASP A 101 30.77 -0.72 -1.84
CA ASP A 101 32.22 -0.64 -1.71
C ASP A 101 32.83 -1.95 -1.16
N ALA A 102 34.11 -1.91 -0.83
CA ALA A 102 34.83 -3.07 -0.28
C ALA A 102 34.54 -3.32 1.21
N ALA A 103 33.78 -2.44 1.87
CA ALA A 103 33.37 -2.64 3.26
C ALA A 103 32.10 -3.49 3.33
N GLY A 104 31.85 -4.06 4.51
CA GLY A 104 30.69 -4.88 4.82
C GLY A 104 31.04 -6.21 5.49
N PRO A 105 30.03 -7.06 5.74
CA PRO A 105 30.21 -8.37 6.37
C PRO A 105 31.14 -9.29 5.57
N LEU A 106 32.27 -9.68 6.16
CA LEU A 106 33.19 -10.64 5.55
C LEU A 106 32.93 -12.06 6.06
N PRO A 107 33.17 -13.10 5.25
CA PRO A 107 33.75 -13.07 3.90
C PRO A 107 32.71 -13.01 2.75
N CYS A 108 31.42 -12.89 3.06
CA CYS A 108 30.33 -13.14 2.10
C CYS A 108 29.87 -11.93 1.28
N THR A 109 30.25 -10.70 1.65
CA THR A 109 29.80 -9.50 0.93
C THR A 109 30.30 -9.47 -0.51
N VAL A 110 29.40 -9.10 -1.43
CA VAL A 110 29.67 -8.88 -2.84
C VAL A 110 29.56 -7.39 -3.16
N THR A 111 30.64 -6.79 -3.65
CA THR A 111 30.63 -5.39 -4.11
C THR A 111 29.95 -5.30 -5.48
N ASN A 112 28.79 -4.64 -5.57
CA ASN A 112 28.08 -4.39 -6.83
C ASN A 112 27.28 -3.07 -6.78
N ALA A 113 27.99 -1.95 -6.82
CA ALA A 113 27.39 -0.62 -6.74
C ALA A 113 26.38 -0.34 -7.86
N THR A 114 26.62 -0.84 -9.08
CA THR A 114 25.71 -0.62 -10.23
C THR A 114 24.35 -1.29 -9.99
N ARG A 115 24.34 -2.57 -9.58
CA ARG A 115 23.10 -3.28 -9.25
C ARG A 115 22.33 -2.57 -8.14
N LEU A 116 23.04 -2.17 -7.07
CA LEU A 116 22.41 -1.48 -5.95
C LEU A 116 21.84 -0.11 -6.33
N THR A 117 22.52 0.63 -7.21
CA THR A 117 22.02 1.91 -7.72
C THR A 117 20.71 1.71 -8.49
N THR A 118 20.65 0.70 -9.36
CA THR A 118 19.41 0.34 -10.06
C THR A 118 18.32 -0.11 -9.10
N ALA A 119 18.63 -1.01 -8.16
CA ALA A 119 17.66 -1.51 -7.18
C ALA A 119 17.06 -0.38 -6.32
N VAL A 120 17.87 0.56 -5.84
CA VAL A 120 17.37 1.71 -5.06
C VAL A 120 16.54 2.67 -5.93
N GLY A 121 16.91 2.85 -7.20
CA GLY A 121 16.11 3.61 -8.16
C GLY A 121 14.74 2.97 -8.43
N ASP A 122 14.71 1.65 -8.60
CA ASP A 122 13.48 0.90 -8.80
C ASP A 122 12.61 0.89 -7.54
N MET A 123 13.20 0.78 -6.34
CA MET A 123 12.50 0.95 -5.07
C MET A 123 11.83 2.33 -4.97
N GLN A 124 12.54 3.40 -5.35
CA GLN A 124 11.97 4.75 -5.36
C GLN A 124 10.82 4.86 -6.35
N THR A 125 10.97 4.26 -7.54
CA THR A 125 9.93 4.25 -8.58
C THR A 125 8.70 3.47 -8.11
N ALA A 126 8.88 2.30 -7.51
CA ALA A 126 7.81 1.50 -6.92
C ALA A 126 7.08 2.24 -5.80
N TYR A 127 7.81 2.94 -4.93
CA TYR A 127 7.21 3.81 -3.90
C TYR A 127 6.34 4.90 -4.54
N THR A 128 6.88 5.63 -5.53
CA THR A 128 6.16 6.73 -6.20
C THR A 128 4.93 6.22 -6.96
N ASP A 129 5.04 5.08 -7.65
CA ASP A 129 3.93 4.40 -8.32
C ASP A 129 2.82 4.04 -7.31
N ALA A 130 3.17 3.27 -6.28
CA ALA A 130 2.21 2.76 -5.31
C ALA A 130 1.57 3.90 -4.48
N ALA A 131 2.33 4.94 -4.10
CA ALA A 131 1.81 6.14 -3.43
C ALA A 131 0.95 7.02 -4.34
N GLY A 132 1.21 6.98 -5.65
CA GLY A 132 0.54 7.78 -6.68
C GLY A 132 -0.77 7.19 -7.20
N ARG A 133 -1.09 5.94 -6.86
CA ARG A 133 -2.38 5.33 -7.25
C ARG A 133 -3.55 6.17 -6.73
N SER A 134 -4.53 6.41 -7.58
CA SER A 134 -5.70 7.27 -7.32
C SER A 134 -7.00 6.46 -7.28
N ASN A 135 -8.09 7.10 -6.82
CA ASN A 135 -9.42 6.50 -6.67
C ASN A 135 -9.42 5.28 -5.71
N PRO A 136 -9.08 5.47 -4.42
CA PRO A 136 -9.07 4.36 -3.47
C PRO A 136 -10.46 3.76 -3.30
N ASP A 137 -10.53 2.43 -3.25
CA ASP A 137 -11.75 1.68 -2.91
C ASP A 137 -12.16 1.94 -1.45
N PHE A 138 -11.17 2.16 -0.58
CA PHE A 138 -11.37 2.42 0.84
C PHE A 138 -10.55 3.63 1.30
N LEU A 139 -11.23 4.63 1.87
CA LEU A 139 -10.59 5.81 2.45
C LEU A 139 -10.77 5.82 3.97
N ASN A 140 -9.66 5.94 4.70
CA ASN A 140 -9.60 6.02 6.16
C ASN A 140 -10.36 4.89 6.88
N LEU A 141 -10.29 3.67 6.34
CA LEU A 141 -10.99 2.51 6.91
C LEU A 141 -10.64 2.34 8.39
N GLY A 142 -11.67 2.21 9.23
CA GLY A 142 -11.50 2.05 10.68
C GLY A 142 -10.88 3.26 11.38
N ALA A 143 -10.88 4.44 10.74
CA ALA A 143 -10.23 5.65 11.24
C ALA A 143 -8.74 5.41 11.60
N GLY A 144 -8.05 4.60 10.80
CA GLY A 144 -6.65 4.23 11.03
C GLY A 144 -6.44 3.05 11.97
N ASN A 145 -7.49 2.43 12.51
CA ASN A 145 -7.39 1.18 13.26
C ASN A 145 -8.07 0.04 12.50
N ILE A 146 -7.26 -0.93 12.06
CA ILE A 146 -7.74 -2.06 11.26
C ILE A 146 -7.76 -3.40 12.00
N GLY A 147 -7.57 -3.40 13.32
CA GLY A 147 -7.63 -4.62 14.12
C GLY A 147 -8.94 -5.38 13.93
N GLY A 148 -8.85 -6.69 13.76
CA GLY A 148 -9.99 -7.60 13.58
C GLY A 148 -10.66 -7.52 12.21
N LYS A 149 -10.13 -6.74 11.26
CA LYS A 149 -10.72 -6.60 9.93
C LYS A 149 -10.26 -7.70 8.99
N THR A 150 -11.14 -8.03 8.04
CA THR A 150 -10.79 -8.76 6.82
C THR A 150 -10.71 -7.76 5.67
N LEU A 151 -9.59 -7.75 4.95
CA LEU A 151 -9.29 -6.81 3.88
C LEU A 151 -9.39 -7.54 2.53
N THR A 152 -10.35 -7.12 1.71
CA THR A 152 -10.56 -7.61 0.34
C THR A 152 -9.61 -6.92 -0.64
N PRO A 153 -9.43 -7.46 -1.86
CA PRO A 153 -8.54 -6.83 -2.85
C PRO A 153 -8.90 -5.38 -3.12
N GLY A 154 -7.90 -4.54 -3.39
CA GLY A 154 -8.12 -3.15 -3.77
C GLY A 154 -7.07 -2.16 -3.26
N LEU A 155 -7.36 -0.88 -3.53
CA LEU A 155 -6.58 0.26 -3.10
C LEU A 155 -7.18 0.87 -1.82
N TYR A 156 -6.39 0.85 -0.75
CA TYR A 156 -6.73 1.45 0.53
C TYR A 156 -5.87 2.69 0.76
N LYS A 157 -6.47 3.72 1.34
CA LYS A 157 -5.76 4.97 1.66
C LYS A 157 -6.09 5.47 3.06
N TRP A 158 -5.07 5.83 3.81
CA TRP A 158 -5.16 6.57 5.07
C TRP A 158 -4.38 7.89 4.97
N SER A 159 -5.03 8.98 5.37
CA SER A 159 -4.39 10.30 5.50
C SER A 159 -3.71 10.51 6.86
N THR A 160 -3.66 9.47 7.69
CA THR A 160 -3.14 9.45 9.06
C THR A 160 -2.22 8.25 9.26
N ASP A 161 -1.80 8.02 10.50
CA ASP A 161 -1.20 6.76 10.92
C ASP A 161 -2.18 5.58 10.75
N LEU A 162 -1.60 4.38 10.59
CA LEU A 162 -2.29 3.10 10.55
C LEU A 162 -1.82 2.23 11.72
N LEU A 163 -2.78 1.67 12.46
CA LEU A 163 -2.58 0.81 13.61
C LEU A 163 -3.19 -0.58 13.36
N LEU A 164 -2.40 -1.61 13.66
CA LEU A 164 -2.81 -3.02 13.69
C LEU A 164 -2.68 -3.51 15.14
N PRO A 165 -3.68 -3.26 16.01
CA PRO A 165 -3.60 -3.61 17.43
C PRO A 165 -4.04 -5.05 17.73
N THR A 166 -4.73 -5.69 16.78
CA THR A 166 -5.17 -7.09 16.82
C THR A 166 -5.06 -7.68 15.41
N ASP A 167 -5.19 -9.00 15.30
CA ASP A 167 -5.04 -9.74 14.05
C ASP A 167 -5.88 -9.18 12.90
N VAL A 168 -5.32 -9.28 11.70
CA VAL A 168 -5.92 -8.82 10.44
C VAL A 168 -5.90 -9.96 9.44
N ILE A 169 -6.98 -10.12 8.68
CA ILE A 169 -7.04 -11.09 7.58
C ILE A 169 -6.94 -10.33 6.26
N ILE A 170 -6.13 -10.81 5.34
CA ILE A 170 -6.13 -10.37 3.94
C ILE A 170 -6.67 -11.52 3.10
N SER A 171 -7.82 -11.31 2.47
CA SER A 171 -8.58 -12.39 1.83
C SER A 171 -8.87 -12.07 0.37
N GLY A 172 -8.41 -12.94 -0.51
CA GLY A 172 -8.65 -12.87 -1.94
C GLY A 172 -7.92 -14.01 -2.66
N ASN A 173 -7.90 -13.96 -3.97
CA ASN A 173 -7.36 -15.01 -4.82
C ASN A 173 -5.84 -14.80 -5.03
N SER A 174 -5.17 -15.77 -5.64
CA SER A 174 -3.71 -15.72 -5.90
C SER A 174 -3.28 -14.66 -6.91
N THR A 175 -4.22 -14.09 -7.66
CA THR A 175 -3.98 -13.03 -8.66
C THR A 175 -4.38 -11.65 -8.15
N ASP A 176 -5.03 -11.57 -7.00
CA ASP A 176 -5.54 -10.33 -6.47
C ASP A 176 -4.40 -9.48 -5.86
N VAL A 177 -4.61 -8.16 -5.84
CA VAL A 177 -3.60 -7.17 -5.43
C VAL A 177 -4.19 -6.26 -4.35
N TRP A 178 -3.35 -5.94 -3.36
CA TRP A 178 -3.64 -4.99 -2.30
C TRP A 178 -2.58 -3.91 -2.27
N ILE A 179 -3.01 -2.66 -2.24
CA ILE A 179 -2.11 -1.52 -2.02
C ILE A 179 -2.66 -0.70 -0.86
N PHE A 180 -1.87 -0.61 0.21
CA PHE A 180 -2.18 0.13 1.43
C PHE A 180 -1.34 1.41 1.47
N GLN A 181 -1.93 2.55 1.10
CA GLN A 181 -1.28 3.87 1.15
C GLN A 181 -1.49 4.51 2.52
N VAL A 182 -0.40 4.80 3.23
CA VAL A 182 -0.44 5.39 4.57
C VAL A 182 0.41 6.66 4.60
N ALA A 183 -0.24 7.81 4.81
CA ALA A 183 0.42 9.11 4.88
C ALA A 183 1.22 9.32 6.19
N GLY A 184 0.95 8.51 7.21
CA GLY A 184 1.69 8.48 8.47
C GLY A 184 2.54 7.23 8.64
N THR A 185 2.69 6.82 9.89
CA THR A 185 3.36 5.60 10.33
C THR A 185 2.46 4.37 10.20
N ILE A 186 3.07 3.19 10.10
CA ILE A 186 2.37 1.90 10.25
C ILE A 186 2.89 1.25 11.52
N ASN A 187 2.01 0.98 12.48
CA ASN A 187 2.38 0.33 13.73
C ASN A 187 1.57 -0.95 13.92
N MET A 188 2.27 -2.08 14.00
CA MET A 188 1.68 -3.37 14.36
C MET A 188 2.07 -3.71 15.78
N SER A 189 1.07 -3.98 16.63
CA SER A 189 1.31 -4.34 18.03
C SER A 189 2.00 -5.70 18.15
N SER A 190 2.59 -5.96 19.32
CA SER A 190 3.20 -7.25 19.64
C SER A 190 2.22 -8.41 19.49
N ALA A 191 2.72 -9.57 19.09
CA ALA A 191 1.99 -10.82 18.87
C ALA A 191 0.86 -10.78 17.83
N VAL A 192 0.58 -9.62 17.21
CA VAL A 192 -0.41 -9.51 16.13
C VAL A 192 0.05 -10.28 14.91
N ARG A 193 -0.90 -10.91 14.21
CA ARG A 193 -0.65 -11.65 12.97
C ARG A 193 -1.51 -11.11 11.83
N ILE A 194 -0.89 -10.99 10.66
CA ILE A 194 -1.60 -10.89 9.39
C ILE A 194 -1.77 -12.31 8.85
N THR A 195 -3.00 -12.70 8.52
CA THR A 195 -3.31 -14.03 7.96
C THR A 195 -3.80 -13.89 6.52
N LEU A 196 -3.18 -14.64 5.60
CA LEU A 196 -3.61 -14.70 4.21
C LEU A 196 -4.64 -15.83 4.02
N THR A 197 -5.77 -15.52 3.38
CA THR A 197 -6.83 -16.50 3.08
C THR A 197 -7.30 -16.40 1.64
N GLY A 198 -7.99 -17.44 1.15
CA GLY A 198 -8.55 -17.48 -0.21
C GLY A 198 -7.53 -17.71 -1.33
N GLY A 199 -6.25 -17.83 -0.99
CA GLY A 199 -5.14 -17.93 -1.95
C GLY A 199 -4.34 -16.64 -2.12
N ALA A 200 -4.65 -15.59 -1.35
CA ALA A 200 -3.87 -14.35 -1.34
C ALA A 200 -2.37 -14.62 -1.13
N LEU A 201 -1.53 -13.93 -1.89
CA LEU A 201 -0.07 -14.11 -1.87
C LEU A 201 0.62 -12.83 -1.40
N ALA A 202 1.59 -12.96 -0.48
CA ALA A 202 2.37 -11.85 0.05
C ALA A 202 3.02 -10.99 -1.05
N LYS A 203 3.50 -11.62 -2.14
CA LYS A 203 4.10 -10.89 -3.28
C LYS A 203 3.17 -9.87 -3.96
N ASN A 204 1.85 -10.01 -3.82
CA ASN A 204 0.86 -9.09 -4.38
C ASN A 204 0.32 -8.04 -3.39
N ILE A 205 0.89 -8.00 -2.18
CA ILE A 205 0.48 -7.09 -1.11
C ILE A 205 1.56 -6.01 -0.97
N PHE A 206 1.16 -4.74 -1.04
CA PHE A 206 2.07 -3.60 -0.97
C PHE A 206 1.63 -2.62 0.11
N TRP A 207 2.53 -2.35 1.06
CA TRP A 207 2.35 -1.38 2.14
C TRP A 207 3.24 -0.18 1.86
N VAL A 208 2.64 0.98 1.66
CA VAL A 208 3.35 2.22 1.29
C VAL A 208 3.24 3.18 2.45
N ALA A 209 4.34 3.43 3.15
CA ALA A 209 4.37 4.26 4.35
C ALA A 209 5.22 5.51 4.13
N ALA A 210 4.63 6.69 4.31
CA ALA A 210 5.37 7.95 4.32
C ALA A 210 6.11 8.16 5.65
N GLY A 211 5.58 7.63 6.75
CA GLY A 211 6.25 7.55 8.04
C GLY A 211 7.06 6.26 8.22
N ALA A 212 7.49 6.02 9.46
CA ALA A 212 8.19 4.79 9.82
C ALA A 212 7.20 3.62 9.93
N VAL A 213 7.71 2.41 9.70
CA VAL A 213 6.98 1.16 9.98
C VAL A 213 7.58 0.52 11.22
N THR A 214 6.75 0.11 12.17
CA THR A 214 7.17 -0.59 13.39
C THR A 214 6.37 -1.87 13.56
N LEU A 215 7.06 -3.01 13.57
CA LEU A 215 6.49 -4.33 13.81
C LEU A 215 6.84 -4.76 15.24
N GLY A 216 5.83 -4.86 16.10
CA GLY A 216 5.98 -5.21 17.52
C GLY A 216 6.57 -6.60 17.74
N THR A 217 6.97 -6.88 18.98
CA THR A 217 7.63 -8.14 19.32
C THR A 217 6.75 -9.35 18.97
N THR A 218 7.38 -10.42 18.48
CA THR A 218 6.72 -11.69 18.10
C THR A 218 5.54 -11.56 17.12
N SER A 219 5.42 -10.43 16.45
CA SER A 219 4.36 -10.19 15.47
C SER A 219 4.67 -10.89 14.14
N HIS A 220 3.66 -11.11 13.29
CA HIS A 220 3.83 -11.74 11.98
C HIS A 220 3.19 -10.92 10.87
N PHE A 221 4.02 -10.49 9.91
CA PHE A 221 3.64 -9.58 8.84
C PHE A 221 3.70 -10.25 7.47
N GLU A 222 2.82 -9.82 6.56
CA GLU A 222 2.70 -10.36 5.20
C GLU A 222 2.71 -9.21 4.18
N GLY A 223 3.62 -9.28 3.20
CA GLY A 223 3.67 -8.36 2.06
C GLY A 223 4.92 -7.51 1.94
N ASN A 224 4.98 -6.72 0.87
CA ASN A 224 6.10 -5.85 0.54
C ASN A 224 5.93 -4.48 1.19
N ILE A 225 6.89 -4.04 1.98
CA ILE A 225 6.90 -2.71 2.61
C ILE A 225 7.77 -1.77 1.78
N LEU A 226 7.17 -0.70 1.26
CA LEU A 226 7.81 0.43 0.60
C LEU A 226 7.79 1.62 1.58
N GLY A 227 8.85 1.76 2.37
CA GLY A 227 8.99 2.80 3.39
C GLY A 227 9.74 4.02 2.87
N GLN A 228 9.17 5.22 3.04
CA GLN A 228 9.90 6.47 2.81
C GLN A 228 10.93 6.75 3.91
N THR A 229 10.72 6.19 5.09
CA THR A 229 11.67 6.26 6.21
C THR A 229 12.03 4.85 6.68
N GLY A 230 12.21 4.66 7.98
CA GLY A 230 12.73 3.42 8.54
C GLY A 230 11.68 2.32 8.66
N ILE A 231 12.15 1.08 8.57
CA ILE A 231 11.35 -0.12 8.87
C ILE A 231 12.00 -0.83 10.05
N ASN A 232 11.27 -0.97 11.15
CA ASN A 232 11.80 -1.43 12.43
C ASN A 232 11.07 -2.70 12.88
N MET A 233 11.80 -3.80 13.04
CA MET A 233 11.29 -5.04 13.60
C MET A 233 11.80 -5.21 15.02
N GLN A 234 10.87 -5.38 15.97
CA GLN A 234 11.19 -5.67 17.35
C GLN A 234 11.42 -7.17 17.55
N ILE A 235 11.94 -7.53 18.73
CA ILE A 235 12.33 -8.90 19.11
C ILE A 235 11.39 -9.99 18.57
N GLY A 236 11.93 -10.90 17.75
CA GLY A 236 11.24 -12.11 17.33
C GLY A 236 10.06 -11.90 16.37
N ALA A 237 9.84 -10.68 15.88
CA ALA A 237 8.89 -10.44 14.80
C ALA A 237 9.33 -11.19 13.52
N THR A 238 8.36 -11.54 12.69
CA THR A 238 8.56 -12.29 11.45
C THR A 238 7.86 -11.60 10.29
N ILE A 239 8.42 -11.71 9.08
CA ILE A 239 7.82 -11.20 7.86
C ILE A 239 8.02 -12.19 6.70
N ASN A 240 6.94 -12.48 5.98
CA ASN A 240 6.98 -13.05 4.64
C ASN A 240 6.71 -11.91 3.65
N GLY A 241 7.76 -11.39 3.03
CA GLY A 241 7.70 -10.08 2.41
C GLY A 241 9.06 -9.47 2.08
N ARG A 242 9.04 -8.17 1.79
CA ARG A 242 10.25 -7.39 1.50
C ARG A 242 10.26 -6.13 2.36
N MET A 243 11.44 -5.74 2.81
CA MET A 243 11.67 -4.51 3.58
C MET A 243 12.47 -3.53 2.72
N LEU A 244 11.77 -2.63 2.01
CA LEU A 244 12.36 -1.68 1.06
C LEU A 244 12.28 -0.27 1.66
N ALA A 245 13.36 0.18 2.32
CA ALA A 245 13.40 1.41 3.11
C ALA A 245 14.26 2.50 2.45
N GLN A 246 13.72 3.71 2.28
CA GLN A 246 14.49 4.86 1.81
C GLN A 246 15.41 5.47 2.89
N THR A 247 15.37 4.97 4.12
CA THR A 247 16.42 5.22 5.13
C THR A 247 17.03 3.90 5.61
N ALA A 248 16.79 3.48 6.86
CA ALA A 248 17.43 2.33 7.47
C ALA A 248 16.40 1.22 7.79
N VAL A 249 16.90 -0.01 7.87
CA VAL A 249 16.15 -1.15 8.42
C VAL A 249 16.78 -1.55 9.74
N THR A 250 15.96 -1.82 10.76
CA THR A 250 16.41 -2.29 12.07
C THR A 250 15.76 -3.62 12.43
N LEU A 251 16.57 -4.58 12.84
CA LEU A 251 16.19 -5.94 13.21
C LEU A 251 16.62 -6.26 14.64
N GLN A 252 15.87 -7.15 15.27
CA GLN A 252 16.13 -7.74 16.58
C GLN A 252 15.67 -9.21 16.58
N MET A 253 16.59 -10.15 16.34
CA MET A 253 16.33 -11.59 16.32
C MET A 253 15.11 -11.97 15.45
N ASN A 254 15.04 -11.46 14.22
CA ASN A 254 13.86 -11.58 13.37
C ASN A 254 13.98 -12.70 12.33
N THR A 255 12.85 -13.14 11.81
CA THR A 255 12.81 -13.96 10.59
C THR A 255 12.27 -13.13 9.42
N VAL A 256 13.02 -13.04 8.34
CA VAL A 256 12.66 -12.26 7.15
C VAL A 256 12.78 -13.17 5.93
N THR A 257 11.66 -13.49 5.28
CA THR A 257 11.63 -14.42 4.15
C THR A 257 11.07 -13.73 2.92
N GLN A 258 11.82 -13.80 1.81
CA GLN A 258 11.35 -13.31 0.51
C GLN A 258 10.09 -14.07 0.08
N PRO A 259 9.04 -13.39 -0.40
CA PRO A 259 7.78 -14.04 -0.76
C PRO A 259 7.89 -14.69 -2.15
N GLU A 260 7.30 -15.88 -2.27
CA GLU A 260 7.25 -16.71 -3.50
C GLU A 260 6.27 -16.19 -4.55
#